data_AF-A0A7K2FGP8-F1
#
_entry.id   AF-A0A7K2FGP8-F1
#
_cell.length_a   1.000
_cell.length_b   1.000
_cell.length_c   1.000
_cell.angle_alpha   90.00
_cell.angle_beta   90.00
_cell.angle_gamma   90.00
#
_symmetry.space_group_name_H-M   'P 1'
#
loop_
_entity.id
_entity.type
_entity.pdbx_description
1 polymer ?
#
loop_
_entity_poly.entity_id
_entity_poly.type
_entity_poly.pdbx_seq_one_letter_code
_entity_poly.pdbx_strand_id
1 'polypeptide(L)'
;MRSSSPETTTRTTGAHRAHREARDRAAVRNIARRPSACHEPYLDGLFTYCLSVLCDHDAATAALGEVLALAERRVPRVPRTTADRRAWLYALARWACLRGLAEARRTRQASHAA
;
A
#
# COMPACT_ATOMS: atom_id res chain seq x y z
N MET A 1 -17.24 -60.92 -2.18
CA MET A 1 -16.10 -60.68 -3.09
C MET A 1 -16.51 -59.52 -4.01
N ARG A 2 -16.42 -58.25 -3.56
CA ARG A 2 -15.41 -57.22 -3.93
C ARG A 2 -15.00 -57.32 -5.41
N SER A 3 -15.17 -56.31 -6.26
CA SER A 3 -14.73 -54.94 -6.07
C SER A 3 -15.50 -53.93 -6.94
N SER A 4 -15.82 -52.78 -6.34
CA SER A 4 -16.19 -51.54 -7.03
C SER A 4 -14.97 -50.61 -7.03
N SER A 5 -14.70 -49.89 -8.12
CA SER A 5 -14.55 -48.42 -8.16
C SER A 5 -13.93 -47.90 -9.47
N PRO A 6 -14.29 -46.67 -9.89
CA PRO A 6 -13.81 -46.03 -11.12
C PRO A 6 -12.47 -45.31 -10.91
N GLU A 7 -11.59 -45.39 -11.90
CA GLU A 7 -10.33 -44.65 -11.96
C GLU A 7 -10.60 -43.19 -12.36
N THR A 8 -10.62 -42.29 -11.39
CA THR A 8 -10.46 -40.85 -11.63
C THR A 8 -9.05 -40.46 -11.21
N THR A 9 -8.16 -40.32 -12.19
CA THR A 9 -6.78 -39.85 -11.96
C THR A 9 -6.79 -38.39 -11.51
N THR A 10 -6.78 -38.17 -10.20
CA THR A 10 -6.59 -36.84 -9.59
C THR A 10 -5.29 -36.82 -8.81
N ARG A 11 -4.20 -36.25 -9.38
CA ARG A 11 -3.16 -35.55 -8.59
C ARG A 11 -2.13 -34.78 -9.42
N THR A 12 -2.56 -33.66 -10.00
CA THR A 12 -1.69 -32.48 -10.12
C THR A 12 -1.67 -31.76 -8.76
N THR A 13 -0.61 -31.00 -8.46
CA THR A 13 -0.48 -29.99 -7.37
C THR A 13 0.52 -30.32 -6.24
N GLY A 14 1.79 -30.58 -6.60
CA GLY A 14 2.92 -30.54 -5.65
C GLY A 14 3.77 -29.26 -5.73
N ALA A 15 3.97 -28.73 -6.94
CA ALA A 15 4.89 -27.61 -7.18
C ALA A 15 4.38 -26.25 -6.67
N HIS A 16 3.06 -26.02 -6.69
CA HIS A 16 2.48 -24.73 -6.28
C HIS A 16 2.49 -24.49 -4.76
N ARG A 17 2.53 -25.56 -3.95
CA ARG A 17 2.53 -25.46 -2.48
C ARG A 17 3.90 -25.04 -1.93
N ALA A 18 4.99 -25.60 -2.46
CA ALA A 18 6.34 -25.28 -2.03
C ALA A 18 6.73 -23.81 -2.29
N HIS A 19 6.32 -23.25 -3.44
CA HIS A 19 6.51 -21.83 -3.73
C HIS A 19 5.69 -20.91 -2.80
N ARG A 20 4.51 -21.35 -2.35
CA ARG A 20 3.67 -20.59 -1.42
C ARG A 20 4.29 -20.52 -0.03
N GLU A 21 4.78 -21.65 0.48
CA GLU A 21 5.37 -21.73 1.82
C GLU A 21 6.75 -21.04 1.91
N ALA A 22 7.55 -21.06 0.83
CA ALA A 22 8.78 -20.28 0.74
C ALA A 22 8.50 -18.77 0.70
N ARG A 23 7.44 -18.35 -0.01
CA ARG A 23 6.98 -16.96 -0.06
C ARG A 23 6.38 -16.49 1.28
N ASP A 24 5.64 -17.33 1.98
CA ASP A 24 5.07 -16.98 3.28
C ASP A 24 6.15 -16.85 4.36
N ARG A 25 7.20 -17.70 4.34
CA ARG A 25 8.38 -17.51 5.21
C ARG A 25 9.19 -16.27 4.86
N ALA A 26 9.21 -15.84 3.60
CA ALA A 26 9.83 -14.57 3.20
C ALA A 26 8.98 -13.36 3.60
N ALA A 27 7.64 -13.46 3.53
CA ALA A 27 6.70 -12.43 3.95
C ALA A 27 6.71 -12.22 5.47
N VAL A 28 6.73 -13.30 6.27
CA VAL A 28 6.87 -13.22 7.73
C VAL A 28 8.23 -12.61 8.12
N ARG A 29 9.31 -12.93 7.40
CA ARG A 29 10.63 -12.30 7.59
C ARG A 29 10.67 -10.83 7.17
N ASN A 30 9.89 -10.42 6.17
CA ASN A 30 9.79 -9.02 5.73
C ASN A 30 9.00 -8.16 6.74
N ILE A 31 7.94 -8.71 7.34
CA ILE A 31 7.15 -8.04 8.39
C ILE A 31 7.95 -7.91 9.70
N ALA A 32 8.68 -8.97 10.09
CA ALA A 32 9.46 -8.98 11.33
C ALA A 32 10.76 -8.17 11.24
N ARG A 33 11.27 -7.88 10.03
CA ARG A 33 12.49 -7.11 9.81
C ARG A 33 12.17 -5.80 9.10
N ARG A 34 11.80 -4.78 9.89
CA ARG A 34 11.95 -3.35 9.55
C ARG A 34 10.84 -2.78 8.64
N PRO A 35 9.67 -2.41 9.19
CA PRO A 35 8.67 -1.62 8.48
C PRO A 35 9.26 -0.33 7.86
N SER A 36 10.30 0.24 8.44
CA SER A 36 10.91 1.50 7.99
C SER A 36 11.90 1.37 6.82
N ALA A 37 12.67 0.28 6.70
CA ALA A 37 13.74 0.22 5.69
C ALA A 37 13.33 -0.29 4.32
N CYS A 38 12.15 -0.92 4.20
CA CYS A 38 11.62 -1.29 2.89
C CYS A 38 10.82 -0.16 2.22
N HIS A 39 10.55 0.94 2.94
CA HIS A 39 9.77 2.07 2.45
C HIS A 39 10.64 3.29 2.11
N GLU A 40 11.88 3.37 2.60
CA GLU A 40 12.83 4.48 2.40
C GLU A 40 12.83 5.09 0.98
N PRO A 41 13.05 4.32 -0.11
CA PRO A 41 13.10 4.89 -1.45
C PRO A 41 11.72 5.34 -1.99
N TYR A 42 10.61 4.82 -1.43
CA TYR A 42 9.27 5.23 -1.85
C TYR A 42 8.80 6.48 -1.11
N LEU A 43 9.24 6.68 0.14
CA LEU A 43 8.86 7.85 0.94
C LEU A 43 9.38 9.14 0.31
N ASP A 44 10.62 9.14 -0.16
CA ASP A 44 11.22 10.31 -0.82
C ASP A 44 10.49 10.67 -2.13
N GLY A 45 10.14 9.66 -2.92
CA GLY A 45 9.34 9.85 -4.14
C GLY A 45 7.89 10.29 -3.87
N LEU A 46 7.28 9.83 -2.78
CA LEU A 46 5.96 10.30 -2.35
C LEU A 46 6.01 11.75 -1.85
N PHE A 47 7.01 12.07 -1.03
CA PHE A 47 7.21 13.43 -0.52
C PHE A 47 7.43 14.42 -1.67
N THR A 48 8.32 14.08 -2.61
CA THR A 48 8.59 14.89 -3.80
C THR A 48 7.33 15.11 -4.64
N TYR A 49 6.49 14.09 -4.79
CA TYR A 49 5.20 14.23 -5.47
C TYR A 49 4.25 15.16 -4.70
N CYS A 50 4.11 14.98 -3.39
CA CYS A 50 3.29 15.86 -2.55
C CYS A 50 3.77 17.32 -2.61
N LEU A 51 5.08 17.55 -2.51
CA LEU A 51 5.69 18.87 -2.62
C LEU A 51 5.43 19.50 -3.99
N SER A 52 5.50 18.72 -5.07
CA SER A 52 5.23 19.22 -6.43
C SER A 52 3.77 19.62 -6.64
N VAL A 53 2.82 18.97 -5.95
CA VAL A 53 1.38 19.24 -6.09
C VAL A 53 0.90 20.35 -5.15
N LEU A 54 1.42 20.38 -3.92
CA LEU A 54 0.98 21.33 -2.89
C LEU A 54 1.85 22.59 -2.83
N CYS A 55 3.09 22.53 -3.36
CA CYS A 55 4.07 23.62 -3.33
C CYS A 55 4.34 24.21 -1.93
N ASP A 56 4.04 23.44 -0.89
CA ASP A 56 4.18 23.83 0.51
C ASP A 56 4.73 22.63 1.30
N HIS A 57 5.80 22.88 2.05
CA HIS A 57 6.55 21.84 2.75
C HIS A 57 5.75 21.24 3.92
N ASP A 58 5.05 22.09 4.67
CA ASP A 58 4.28 21.68 5.84
C ASP A 58 3.03 20.91 5.41
N ALA A 59 2.35 21.38 4.36
CA ALA A 59 1.23 20.69 3.74
C ALA A 59 1.67 19.34 3.13
N ALA A 60 2.83 19.27 2.51
CA ALA A 60 3.39 18.02 2.00
C ALA A 60 3.71 17.02 3.12
N THR A 61 4.27 17.51 4.24
CA THR A 61 4.57 16.70 5.42
C THR A 61 3.30 16.18 6.07
N ALA A 62 2.28 17.03 6.25
CA ALA A 62 0.98 16.63 6.77
C ALA A 62 0.31 15.57 5.87
N ALA A 63 0.30 15.79 4.56
CA ALA A 63 -0.25 14.84 3.59
C ALA A 63 0.49 13.49 3.64
N LEU A 64 1.82 13.48 3.77
CA LEU A 64 2.60 12.25 3.89
C LEU A 64 2.28 11.50 5.20
N GLY A 65 2.15 12.21 6.32
CA GLY A 65 1.75 11.64 7.60
C GLY A 65 0.39 10.95 7.53
N GLU A 66 -0.57 11.55 6.85
CA GLU A 66 -1.89 10.95 6.65
C GLU A 66 -1.86 9.70 5.75
N VAL A 67 -1.05 9.71 4.69
CA VAL A 67 -0.85 8.55 3.82
C VAL A 67 -0.31 7.37 4.63
N LEU A 68 0.66 7.63 5.51
CA LEU A 68 1.23 6.61 6.39
C LEU A 68 0.23 6.11 7.44
N ALA A 69 -0.49 7.01 8.11
CA ALA A 69 -1.53 6.63 9.06
C ALA A 69 -2.63 5.77 8.40
N LEU A 70 -3.01 6.08 7.16
CA LEU A 70 -3.95 5.27 6.40
C LEU A 70 -3.36 3.95 5.93
N ALA A 71 -2.09 3.94 5.58
CA ALA A 71 -1.39 2.73 5.20
C ALA A 71 -1.35 1.75 6.38
N GLU A 72 -1.01 2.24 7.58
CA GLU A 72 -1.00 1.50 8.84
C GLU A 72 -2.40 0.95 9.18
N ARG A 73 -3.44 1.77 9.10
CA ARG A 73 -4.83 1.33 9.34
C ARG A 73 -5.31 0.29 8.33
N ARG A 74 -4.70 0.24 7.14
CA ARG A 74 -5.04 -0.69 6.06
C ARG A 74 -4.05 -1.83 5.92
N VAL A 75 -3.12 -2.03 6.87
CA VAL A 75 -2.13 -3.12 6.90
C VAL A 75 -2.73 -4.50 6.59
N PRO A 76 -3.93 -4.88 7.08
CA PRO A 76 -4.53 -6.18 6.75
C PRO A 76 -4.92 -6.34 5.27
N ARG A 77 -5.02 -5.24 4.51
CA ARG A 77 -5.41 -5.18 3.09
C ARG A 77 -4.26 -4.74 2.17
N VAL A 78 -3.03 -4.68 2.67
CA VAL A 78 -1.89 -4.22 1.86
C VAL A 78 -1.61 -5.22 0.73
N PRO A 79 -1.47 -4.74 -0.52
CA PRO A 79 -1.09 -5.59 -1.64
C PRO A 79 0.21 -6.33 -1.37
N ARG A 80 0.24 -7.62 -1.75
CA ARG A 80 1.36 -8.53 -1.44
C ARG A 80 2.59 -8.33 -2.32
N THR A 81 2.45 -7.65 -3.47
CA THR A 81 3.57 -7.36 -4.38
C THR A 81 4.11 -5.94 -4.15
N THR A 82 5.40 -5.74 -4.41
CA THR A 82 6.04 -4.43 -4.25
C THR A 82 5.50 -3.40 -5.25
N ALA A 83 5.19 -3.82 -6.48
CA ALA A 83 4.64 -2.95 -7.51
C ALA A 83 3.23 -2.46 -7.16
N ASP A 84 2.35 -3.38 -6.71
CA ASP A 84 0.99 -3.01 -6.29
C ASP A 84 1.01 -2.16 -5.02
N ARG A 85 1.95 -2.42 -4.10
CA ARG A 85 2.13 -1.58 -2.91
C ARG A 85 2.55 -0.17 -3.29
N ARG A 86 3.48 -0.01 -4.25
CA ARG A 86 3.89 1.30 -4.77
C ARG A 86 2.69 2.03 -5.39
N ALA A 87 1.97 1.38 -6.30
CA ALA A 87 0.78 1.96 -6.94
C ALA A 87 -0.29 2.38 -5.93
N TRP A 88 -0.53 1.54 -4.91
CA TRP A 88 -1.46 1.83 -3.83
C TRP A 88 -1.04 3.02 -2.97
N LEU A 89 0.25 3.15 -2.65
CA LEU A 89 0.78 4.31 -1.93
C LEU A 89 0.63 5.61 -2.73
N TYR A 90 0.89 5.59 -4.05
CA TYR A 90 0.66 6.76 -4.91
C TYR A 90 -0.83 7.13 -5.01
N ALA A 91 -1.72 6.15 -5.03
CA ALA A 91 -3.16 6.41 -5.01
C ALA A 91 -3.59 7.12 -3.70
N LEU A 92 -3.05 6.68 -2.56
CA LEU A 92 -3.25 7.35 -1.27
C LEU A 92 -2.66 8.76 -1.26
N ALA A 93 -1.45 8.95 -1.79
CA ALA A 93 -0.80 10.25 -1.88
C ALA A 93 -1.62 11.24 -2.71
N ARG A 94 -2.13 10.80 -3.87
CA ARG A 94 -3.02 11.61 -4.71
C ARG A 94 -4.27 12.02 -3.95
N TRP A 95 -4.90 11.10 -3.24
CA TRP A 95 -6.08 11.41 -2.45
C TRP A 95 -5.79 12.41 -1.31
N ALA A 96 -4.66 12.26 -0.60
CA ALA A 96 -4.25 13.19 0.45
C ALA A 96 -3.99 14.61 -0.10
N CYS A 97 -3.26 14.71 -1.22
CA CYS A 97 -3.00 16.00 -1.90
C CYS A 97 -4.30 16.69 -2.32
N LEU A 98 -5.25 15.95 -2.92
CA LEU A 98 -6.53 16.51 -3.33
C LEU A 98 -7.35 17.01 -2.13
N ARG A 99 -7.26 16.34 -0.97
CA ARG A 99 -7.94 16.81 0.23
C ARG A 99 -7.30 18.09 0.79
N GLY A 100 -5.96 18.17 0.79
CA GLY A 100 -5.23 19.37 1.17
C GLY A 100 -5.60 20.57 0.29
N LEU A 101 -5.66 20.39 -1.04
CA LEU A 101 -6.12 21.43 -1.96
C LEU A 101 -7.58 21.83 -1.73
N ALA A 102 -8.46 20.87 -1.40
CA ALA A 102 -9.85 21.16 -1.07
C ALA A 102 -9.97 21.99 0.23
N GLU A 103 -9.16 21.70 1.25
CA GLU A 103 -9.12 22.48 2.49
C GLU A 103 -8.60 23.89 2.23
N ALA A 104 -7.49 24.03 1.50
CA ALA A 104 -6.93 25.33 1.12
C ALA A 104 -7.88 26.15 0.22
N ARG A 105 -8.79 25.49 -0.50
CA ARG A 105 -9.86 26.17 -1.24
C ARG A 105 -10.97 26.63 -0.31
N ARG A 106 -11.38 25.82 0.67
CA ARG A 106 -12.40 26.20 1.66
C ARG A 106 -11.97 27.41 2.48
N THR A 107 -10.73 27.43 2.98
CA THR A 107 -10.20 28.55 3.77
C THR A 107 -10.18 29.85 2.97
N ARG A 108 -9.74 29.80 1.71
CA ARG A 108 -9.78 30.96 0.80
C ARG A 108 -11.19 31.46 0.50
N GLN A 109 -12.16 30.55 0.36
CA GLN A 109 -13.56 30.95 0.15
C GLN A 109 -14.15 31.60 1.41
N ALA A 110 -13.85 31.07 2.60
CA ALA A 110 -14.30 31.64 3.86
C ALA A 110 -13.71 33.05 4.10
N SER A 111 -12.44 33.27 3.78
CA SER A 111 -11.81 34.60 3.90
C SER A 111 -12.33 35.62 2.88
N HIS A 112 -12.91 35.17 1.77
CA HIS A 112 -13.43 36.05 0.71
C HIS A 112 -14.93 36.35 0.87
N ALA A 113 -15.60 35.64 1.78
CA ALA A 113 -17.02 35.79 2.11
C ALA A 113 -17.25 36.56 3.44
N ALA A 114 -16.17 36.98 4.11
CA ALA A 114 -16.18 37.86 5.28
C ALA A 114 -15.82 39.28 4.87
#